data_AF-A0A9E5NFJ2-F1
#
_entry.id   AF-A0A9E5NFJ2-F1
#
_cell.length_a   1.000
_cell.length_b   1.000
_cell.length_c   1.000
_cell.angle_alpha   90.00
_cell.angle_beta   90.00
_cell.angle_gamma   90.00
#
_symmetry.space_group_name_H-M   'P 1'
#
loop_
_entity.id
_entity.type
_entity.pdbx_description
1 polymer ?
#
loop_
_entity_poly.entity_id
_entity_poly.type
_entity_poly.pdbx_seq_one_letter_code
_entity_poly.pdbx_strand_id
1 'polypeptide(L)'
;MDVRDYLLKLEDNLMVGGGRWVADFNESFWDYPMGDLVFDMFITATVRPKGVFLSRVAAWLTTPNYYVACFAYSKDPGLKRLHEVLTTISKFLKDEEFAWAWLVIPHEGTFSTKARAIAESHDSREIGLALVDLDSQEIISGPSYWARKMTRFIKCFK
;
A
#
# COMPACT_ATOMS: atom_id res chain seq x y z
N MET A 1 -4.75 15.34 -11.82
CA MET A 1 -3.62 15.42 -10.86
C MET A 1 -2.58 14.46 -11.39
N ASP A 2 -1.32 14.86 -11.49
CA ASP A 2 -0.31 13.93 -12.03
C ASP A 2 0.10 12.88 -10.97
N VAL A 3 0.75 11.80 -11.42
CA VAL A 3 1.19 10.72 -10.53
C VAL A 3 2.14 11.24 -9.44
N ARG A 4 3.04 12.17 -9.76
CA ARG A 4 4.04 12.65 -8.81
C ARG A 4 3.40 13.46 -7.68
N ASP A 5 2.49 14.36 -8.02
CA ASP A 5 1.69 15.14 -7.08
C ASP A 5 0.88 14.23 -6.16
N TYR A 6 0.25 13.19 -6.73
CA TYR A 6 -0.48 12.19 -5.95
C TYR A 6 0.43 11.47 -4.96
N LEU A 7 1.60 11.01 -5.40
CA LEU A 7 2.56 10.28 -4.57
C LEU A 7 3.09 11.15 -3.42
N LEU A 8 3.38 12.43 -3.65
CA LEU A 8 3.76 13.36 -2.59
C LEU A 8 2.68 13.47 -1.50
N LYS A 9 1.40 13.55 -1.91
CA LYS A 9 0.28 13.60 -0.95
C LYS A 9 0.04 12.27 -0.26
N LEU A 10 0.29 11.15 -0.96
CA LEU A 10 0.23 9.81 -0.38
C LEU A 10 1.30 9.64 0.70
N GLU A 11 2.54 10.03 0.41
CA GLU A 11 3.66 10.03 1.34
C GLU A 11 3.34 10.88 2.58
N ASP A 12 2.92 12.13 2.40
CA ASP A 12 2.56 13.01 3.53
C ASP A 12 1.42 12.42 4.39
N ASN A 13 0.37 11.88 3.76
CA ASN A 13 -0.73 11.29 4.50
C ASN A 13 -0.36 10.00 5.26
N LEU A 14 0.57 9.20 4.72
CA LEU A 14 1.04 7.98 5.38
C LEU A 14 2.04 8.28 6.50
N MET A 15 2.99 9.19 6.26
CA MET A 15 4.08 9.52 7.17
C MET A 15 3.67 10.48 8.29
N VAL A 16 2.87 11.51 7.97
CA VAL A 16 2.54 12.61 8.89
C VAL A 16 1.05 12.60 9.26
N GLY A 17 0.18 12.18 8.34
CA GLY A 17 -1.27 12.22 8.45
C GLY A 17 -1.93 11.00 9.12
N GLY A 18 -3.06 10.55 8.54
CA GLY A 18 -3.89 9.50 9.10
C GLY A 18 -3.22 8.11 9.15
N GLY A 19 -2.22 7.86 8.31
CA GLY A 19 -1.50 6.59 8.23
C GLY A 19 -0.76 6.22 9.53
N ARG A 20 -0.26 7.23 10.25
CA ARG A 20 0.39 7.09 11.57
C ARG A 20 -0.50 6.45 12.65
N TRP A 21 -1.81 6.41 12.43
CA TRP A 21 -2.75 5.74 13.33
C TRP A 21 -2.82 4.22 13.13
N VAL A 22 -2.40 3.71 11.96
CA VAL A 22 -2.38 2.26 11.64
C VAL A 22 -1.01 1.67 11.90
N ALA A 23 0.05 2.40 11.53
CA ALA A 23 1.43 1.99 11.71
C ALA A 23 2.29 3.26 11.85
N ASP A 24 3.39 3.21 12.60
CA ASP A 24 4.37 4.28 12.60
C ASP A 24 5.19 4.18 11.31
N PHE A 25 4.68 4.75 10.21
CA PHE A 25 5.41 4.92 8.95
C PHE A 25 6.58 5.86 9.20
N ASN A 26 7.80 5.38 8.94
CA ASN A 26 9.03 6.04 9.37
C ASN A 26 10.08 6.17 8.26
N GLU A 27 9.96 5.41 7.17
CA GLU A 27 10.87 5.51 6.02
C GLU A 27 10.09 5.52 4.71
N SER A 28 10.52 6.36 3.78
CA SER A 28 9.96 6.50 2.45
C SER A 28 11.10 6.58 1.43
N PHE A 29 10.95 5.83 0.34
CA PHE A 29 11.92 5.69 -0.73
C PHE A 29 11.22 5.92 -2.06
N TRP A 30 11.80 6.78 -2.90
CA TRP A 30 11.35 7.02 -4.27
C TRP A 30 12.20 6.21 -5.25
N ASP A 31 11.61 5.83 -6.38
CA ASP A 31 12.28 5.07 -7.44
C ASP A 31 12.99 3.80 -6.90
N TYR A 32 12.32 3.07 -6.01
CA TYR A 32 12.91 1.95 -5.28
C TYR A 32 13.07 0.71 -6.18
N PRO A 33 14.31 0.25 -6.42
CA PRO A 33 14.55 -0.95 -7.22
C PRO A 33 14.30 -2.22 -6.41
N MET A 34 13.53 -3.16 -6.96
CA MET A 34 13.28 -4.47 -6.36
C MET A 34 13.21 -5.53 -7.47
N GLY A 35 14.30 -6.28 -7.65
CA GLY A 35 14.45 -7.17 -8.80
C GLY A 35 14.46 -6.38 -10.11
N ASP A 36 13.63 -6.81 -11.07
CA ASP A 36 13.46 -6.18 -12.39
C ASP A 36 12.38 -5.08 -12.40
N LEU A 37 11.90 -4.68 -11.22
CA LEU A 37 10.89 -3.65 -11.03
C LEU A 37 11.49 -2.44 -10.35
N VAL A 38 11.04 -1.26 -10.76
CA VAL A 38 11.33 0.01 -10.08
C VAL A 38 9.99 0.59 -9.64
N PHE A 39 9.70 0.45 -8.35
CA PHE A 39 8.53 1.04 -7.72
C PHE A 39 8.69 2.55 -7.64
N ASP A 40 7.64 3.30 -7.95
CA ASP A 40 7.71 4.76 -7.89
C ASP A 40 7.89 5.23 -6.45
N MET A 41 7.32 4.48 -5.51
CA MET A 41 7.43 4.73 -4.09
C MET A 41 7.37 3.43 -3.29
N PHE A 42 8.15 3.38 -2.21
CA PHE A 42 8.14 2.33 -1.20
C PHE A 42 8.20 2.98 0.19
N ILE A 43 7.20 2.72 1.02
CA ILE A 43 7.12 3.26 2.38
C ILE A 43 7.02 2.09 3.36
N THR A 44 7.84 2.11 4.40
CA THR A 44 7.81 1.11 5.48
C THR A 44 7.20 1.70 6.74
N ALA A 45 6.60 0.83 7.54
CA ALA A 45 6.02 1.19 8.82
C ALA A 45 6.20 0.09 9.84
N THR A 46 6.32 0.51 11.10
CA THR A 46 6.28 -0.41 12.23
C THR A 46 4.89 -0.35 12.88
N VAL A 47 4.18 -1.48 12.96
CA VAL A 47 2.93 -1.53 13.70
C VAL A 47 3.21 -1.87 15.16
N ARG A 48 2.84 -0.94 16.06
CA ARG A 48 2.78 -1.19 17.50
C ARG A 48 1.32 -1.35 17.93
N PRO A 49 0.92 -2.46 18.59
CA PRO A 49 -0.43 -2.60 19.10
C PRO A 49 -0.71 -1.55 20.19
N LYS A 50 -1.63 -0.62 19.91
CA LYS A 50 -2.06 0.42 20.86
C LYS A 50 -3.15 -0.13 21.79
N GLY A 51 -2.76 -0.56 22.99
CA GLY A 51 -3.67 -0.95 24.07
C GLY A 51 -4.18 0.23 24.93
N VAL A 52 -5.37 0.08 25.51
CA VAL A 52 -5.93 0.95 26.56
C VAL A 52 -5.14 0.79 27.87
N PHE A 53 -4.55 1.89 28.33
CA PHE A 53 -3.73 2.17 29.53
C PHE A 53 -3.14 1.03 30.40
N LEU A 54 -3.88 0.02 30.86
CA LEU A 54 -3.33 -1.14 31.61
C LEU A 54 -2.79 -2.27 30.72
N SER A 55 -3.25 -2.35 29.47
CA SER A 55 -2.79 -3.32 28.47
C SER A 55 -1.48 -2.92 27.77
N ARG A 56 -0.95 -1.72 28.02
CA ARG A 56 0.25 -1.20 27.33
C ARG A 56 1.54 -1.92 27.74
N VAL A 57 1.71 -2.21 29.03
CA VAL A 57 2.91 -2.92 29.52
C VAL A 57 2.87 -4.39 29.09
N ALA A 58 1.70 -5.01 29.15
CA ALA A 58 1.50 -6.38 28.68
C ALA A 58 1.69 -6.50 27.16
N ALA A 59 1.04 -5.65 26.35
CA ALA A 59 1.20 -5.66 24.89
C ALA A 59 2.63 -5.31 24.43
N TRP A 60 3.35 -4.46 25.18
CA TRP A 60 4.75 -4.14 24.91
C TRP A 60 5.69 -5.34 25.16
N LEU A 61 5.35 -6.24 26.09
CA LEU A 61 6.14 -7.43 26.41
C LEU A 61 5.75 -8.67 25.58
N THR A 62 4.52 -8.74 25.06
CA THR A 62 3.97 -9.98 24.46
C THR A 62 3.68 -9.92 22.96
N THR A 63 3.67 -8.74 22.35
CA THR A 63 3.37 -8.59 20.91
C THR A 63 4.60 -8.07 20.17
N PRO A 64 5.21 -8.86 19.28
CA PRO A 64 6.33 -8.39 18.48
C PRO A 64 5.89 -7.21 17.60
N ASN A 65 6.78 -6.22 17.47
CA ASN A 65 6.66 -5.21 16.43
C ASN A 65 6.68 -5.93 15.08
N TYR A 66 5.70 -5.68 14.22
CA TYR A 66 5.71 -6.21 12.86
C TYR A 66 5.76 -5.09 11.84
N TYR A 67 6.51 -5.34 10.76
CA TYR A 67 6.70 -4.39 9.68
C TYR A 67 5.61 -4.54 8.63
N VAL A 68 5.20 -3.42 8.07
CA VAL A 68 4.22 -3.35 6.99
C VAL A 68 4.72 -2.38 5.93
N ALA A 69 4.31 -2.60 4.69
CA ALA A 69 4.81 -1.84 3.55
C ALA A 69 3.68 -1.21 2.72
N CYS A 70 3.98 -0.11 2.05
CA CYS A 70 3.17 0.47 1.00
C CYS A 70 4.04 0.63 -0.26
N PHE A 71 3.60 0.08 -1.37
CA PHE A 71 4.23 0.17 -2.68
C PHE A 71 3.33 0.96 -3.62
N ALA A 72 3.92 1.87 -4.39
CA ALA A 72 3.25 2.51 -5.51
C ALA A 72 3.91 2.13 -6.85
N TYR A 73 3.09 1.77 -7.83
CA TYR A 73 3.56 1.34 -9.14
C TYR A 73 2.61 1.78 -10.26
N SER A 74 2.92 2.91 -10.89
CA SER A 74 2.16 3.55 -11.97
C SER A 74 2.45 3.00 -13.37
N LYS A 75 3.56 2.26 -13.53
CA LYS A 75 4.09 1.81 -14.83
C LYS A 75 3.30 0.65 -15.47
N ASP A 76 2.22 0.19 -14.84
CA ASP A 76 1.38 -0.91 -15.36
C ASP A 76 -0.13 -0.67 -15.15
N PRO A 77 -0.71 0.39 -15.76
CA PRO A 77 -2.14 0.68 -15.61
C PRO A 77 -3.04 -0.43 -16.22
N GLY A 78 -2.48 -1.26 -17.11
CA GLY A 78 -3.17 -2.40 -17.70
C GLY A 78 -3.07 -3.70 -16.91
N LEU A 79 -2.34 -3.71 -15.78
CA LEU A 79 -2.10 -4.90 -14.94
C LEU A 79 -1.46 -6.08 -15.70
N LYS A 80 -0.66 -5.80 -16.74
CA LYS A 80 0.00 -6.84 -17.56
C LYS A 80 1.12 -7.55 -16.79
N ARG A 81 1.79 -6.84 -15.88
CA ARG A 81 2.89 -7.32 -15.03
C ARG A 81 2.43 -7.57 -13.59
N LEU A 82 1.12 -7.50 -13.30
CA LEU A 82 0.62 -7.64 -11.93
C LEU A 82 1.11 -8.91 -11.24
N HIS A 83 1.15 -10.05 -11.95
CA HIS A 83 1.65 -11.30 -11.37
C HIS A 83 3.13 -11.21 -10.93
N GLU A 84 3.96 -10.59 -11.76
CA GLU A 84 5.38 -10.34 -11.48
C GLU A 84 5.54 -9.37 -10.30
N VAL A 85 4.76 -8.28 -10.28
CA VAL A 85 4.73 -7.30 -9.19
C VAL A 85 4.35 -7.96 -7.86
N LEU A 86 3.24 -8.70 -7.84
CA LEU A 86 2.76 -9.39 -6.64
C LEU A 86 3.76 -10.44 -6.15
N THR A 87 4.35 -11.21 -7.05
CA THR A 87 5.35 -12.23 -6.68
C THR A 87 6.61 -11.59 -6.10
N THR A 88 7.05 -10.46 -6.67
CA THR A 88 8.19 -9.69 -6.18
C THR A 88 7.93 -9.15 -4.78
N ILE A 89 6.76 -8.55 -4.55
CA ILE A 89 6.35 -8.07 -3.23
C ILE A 89 6.26 -9.25 -2.25
N SER A 90 5.56 -10.34 -2.59
CA SER A 90 5.41 -11.50 -1.70
C SER A 90 6.76 -12.10 -1.29
N LYS A 91 7.73 -12.18 -2.22
CA LYS A 91 9.08 -12.63 -1.90
C LYS A 91 9.75 -11.67 -0.90
N PHE A 92 9.70 -10.37 -1.17
CA PHE A 92 10.25 -9.35 -0.26
C PHE A 92 9.62 -9.44 1.13
N LEU A 93 8.29 -9.55 1.24
CA LEU A 93 7.63 -9.63 2.54
C LEU A 93 8.09 -10.85 3.34
N LYS A 94 8.32 -11.97 2.68
CA LYS A 94 8.81 -13.19 3.31
C LYS A 94 10.28 -13.06 3.74
N ASP A 95 11.13 -12.55 2.86
CA ASP A 95 12.57 -12.46 3.08
C ASP A 95 12.91 -11.44 4.19
N GLU A 96 12.13 -10.35 4.29
CA GLU A 96 12.32 -9.28 5.27
C GLU A 96 11.33 -9.34 6.46
N GLU A 97 10.56 -10.42 6.58
CA GLU A 97 9.59 -10.68 7.66
C GLU A 97 8.51 -9.58 7.86
N PHE A 98 8.05 -8.96 6.76
CA PHE A 98 6.90 -8.04 6.77
C PHE A 98 5.58 -8.82 6.83
N ALA A 99 4.64 -8.33 7.64
CA ALA A 99 3.36 -9.03 7.86
C ALA A 99 2.38 -8.89 6.70
N TRP A 100 2.37 -7.75 6.02
CA TRP A 100 1.51 -7.45 4.87
C TRP A 100 1.99 -6.20 4.13
N ALA A 101 1.48 -6.01 2.92
CA ALA A 101 1.71 -4.82 2.11
C ALA A 101 0.44 -4.26 1.48
N TRP A 102 0.51 -2.97 1.16
CA TRP A 102 -0.37 -2.30 0.23
C TRP A 102 0.33 -2.11 -1.11
N LEU A 103 -0.41 -2.35 -2.19
CA LEU A 103 -0.01 -2.06 -3.54
C LEU A 103 -1.02 -1.07 -4.14
N VAL A 104 -0.54 0.13 -4.44
CA VAL A 104 -1.28 1.22 -5.05
C VAL A 104 -0.81 1.36 -6.49
N ILE A 105 -1.75 1.33 -7.44
CA ILE A 105 -1.47 1.56 -8.86
C ILE A 105 -2.19 2.86 -9.25
N PRO A 106 -1.51 4.01 -9.14
CA PRO A 106 -2.07 5.28 -9.59
C PRO A 106 -1.96 5.41 -11.11
N HIS A 107 -2.96 6.01 -11.73
CA HIS A 107 -2.98 6.25 -13.17
C HIS A 107 -3.69 7.57 -13.50
N GLU A 108 -3.05 8.36 -14.36
CA GLU A 108 -3.67 9.50 -15.04
C GLU A 108 -4.62 8.98 -16.11
N GLY A 109 -5.87 8.75 -15.72
CA GLY A 109 -6.95 8.31 -16.59
C GLY A 109 -7.67 7.05 -16.11
N THR A 110 -8.72 6.71 -16.87
CA THR A 110 -9.62 5.61 -16.50
C THR A 110 -9.00 4.24 -16.72
N PHE A 111 -9.10 3.38 -15.71
CA PHE A 111 -8.75 1.97 -15.84
C PHE A 111 -9.74 1.23 -16.75
N SER A 112 -9.21 0.37 -17.62
CA SER A 112 -10.02 -0.53 -18.44
C SER A 112 -10.91 -1.44 -17.59
N THR A 113 -12.05 -1.87 -18.12
CA THR A 113 -12.95 -2.82 -17.44
C THR A 113 -12.24 -4.11 -17.03
N LYS A 114 -11.26 -4.56 -17.83
CA LYS A 114 -10.43 -5.72 -17.50
C LYS A 114 -9.56 -5.47 -16.26
N ALA A 115 -8.88 -4.33 -16.20
CA ALA A 115 -8.04 -3.97 -15.06
C ALA A 115 -8.87 -3.83 -13.77
N ARG A 116 -10.05 -3.17 -13.87
CA ARG A 116 -11.01 -3.07 -12.77
C ARG A 116 -11.44 -4.44 -12.25
N ALA A 117 -11.87 -5.34 -13.14
CA ALA A 117 -12.30 -6.69 -12.77
C ALA A 117 -11.17 -7.51 -12.12
N ILE A 118 -9.92 -7.35 -12.58
CA ILE A 118 -8.75 -7.99 -11.95
C ILE A 118 -8.56 -7.48 -10.53
N ALA A 119 -8.59 -6.16 -10.31
CA ALA A 119 -8.42 -5.59 -8.97
C ALA A 119 -9.56 -5.97 -8.02
N GLU A 120 -10.81 -5.96 -8.50
CA GLU A 120 -12.00 -6.32 -7.72
C GLU A 120 -12.09 -7.81 -7.39
N SER A 121 -11.52 -8.69 -8.22
CA SER A 121 -11.46 -10.13 -7.94
C SER A 121 -10.21 -10.54 -7.16
N HIS A 122 -9.24 -9.64 -6.99
CA HIS A 122 -8.00 -9.93 -6.28
C HIS A 122 -8.23 -10.03 -4.77
N ASP A 123 -8.09 -11.24 -4.23
CA ASP A 123 -8.19 -11.53 -2.80
C ASP A 123 -6.90 -12.18 -2.29
N SER A 124 -5.93 -11.34 -1.92
CA SER A 124 -4.71 -11.77 -1.25
C SER A 124 -4.79 -11.52 0.25
N ARG A 125 -4.30 -12.49 1.03
CA ARG A 125 -4.25 -12.42 2.50
C ARG A 125 -3.18 -11.45 3.01
N GLU A 126 -2.15 -11.20 2.21
CA GLU A 126 -0.95 -10.45 2.60
C GLU A 126 -0.79 -9.15 1.80
N ILE A 127 -1.42 -9.03 0.62
CA ILE A 127 -1.29 -7.84 -0.24
C ILE A 127 -2.68 -7.23 -0.49
N GLY A 128 -2.87 -5.97 -0.07
CA GLY A 128 -4.03 -5.18 -0.44
C GLY A 128 -3.77 -4.43 -1.74
N LEU A 129 -4.55 -4.71 -2.80
CA LEU A 129 -4.44 -4.03 -4.09
C LEU A 129 -5.50 -2.92 -4.23
N ALA A 130 -5.08 -1.75 -4.71
CA ALA A 130 -5.98 -0.71 -5.19
C ALA A 130 -5.45 -0.02 -6.45
N LEU A 131 -6.39 0.28 -7.34
CA LEU A 131 -6.21 1.15 -8.49
C LEU A 131 -6.74 2.54 -8.13
N VAL A 132 -6.00 3.57 -8.50
CA VAL A 132 -6.35 4.97 -8.20
C VAL A 132 -6.36 5.75 -9.49
N ASP A 133 -7.56 6.09 -9.96
CA ASP A 133 -7.74 6.94 -11.14
C ASP A 133 -7.64 8.41 -10.70
N LEU A 134 -6.62 9.09 -11.18
CA LEU A 134 -6.29 10.45 -10.78
C LEU A 134 -7.13 11.52 -11.49
N ASP A 135 -7.81 11.16 -12.58
CA ASP A 135 -8.69 12.05 -13.33
C ASP A 135 -10.10 12.02 -12.75
N SER A 136 -10.65 10.81 -12.54
CA SER A 136 -11.98 10.64 -11.96
C SER A 136 -12.01 10.67 -10.44
N GLN A 137 -10.83 10.63 -9.79
CA GLN A 137 -10.69 10.53 -8.33
C GLN A 137 -11.37 9.28 -7.75
N GLU A 138 -11.41 8.21 -8.54
CA GLU A 138 -11.98 6.91 -8.18
C GLU A 138 -10.91 5.98 -7.60
N ILE A 139 -11.30 5.20 -6.60
CA ILE A 139 -10.47 4.13 -6.03
C ILE A 139 -11.19 2.81 -6.27
N ILE A 140 -10.56 1.90 -7.01
CA ILE A 140 -11.04 0.53 -7.20
C ILE A 140 -10.17 -0.39 -6.36
N SER A 141 -10.76 -1.20 -5.49
CA SER A 141 -10.01 -2.08 -4.58
C SER A 141 -10.68 -3.45 -4.44
N GLY A 142 -9.87 -4.49 -4.23
CA GLY A 142 -10.38 -5.84 -3.99
C GLY A 142 -11.10 -6.03 -2.64
N PRO A 143 -11.75 -7.18 -2.43
CA PRO A 143 -12.49 -7.51 -1.22
C PRO A 143 -11.58 -7.92 -0.05
N SER A 144 -10.25 -7.90 -0.20
CA SER A 144 -9.36 -8.29 0.90
C SER A 144 -9.45 -7.32 2.07
N TYR A 145 -9.14 -7.80 3.28
CA TYR A 145 -9.14 -6.95 4.48
C TYR A 145 -8.21 -5.74 4.34
N TRP A 146 -7.00 -5.97 3.81
CA TRP A 146 -6.00 -4.93 3.62
C TRP A 146 -6.40 -3.93 2.54
N ALA A 147 -6.98 -4.40 1.42
CA ALA A 147 -7.50 -3.53 0.37
C ALA A 147 -8.58 -2.57 0.91
N ARG A 148 -9.58 -3.07 1.65
CA ARG A 148 -10.62 -2.22 2.26
C ARG A 148 -10.04 -1.21 3.24
N LYS A 149 -9.13 -1.64 4.13
CA LYS A 149 -8.49 -0.77 5.12
C LYS A 149 -7.67 0.36 4.49
N MET A 150 -7.05 0.10 3.35
CA MET A 150 -6.19 1.02 2.62
C MET A 150 -6.96 2.22 2.05
N THR A 151 -8.17 2.03 1.54
CA THR A 151 -8.94 3.05 0.77
C THR A 151 -8.99 4.43 1.41
N ARG A 152 -9.15 4.51 2.74
CA ARG A 152 -9.21 5.79 3.47
C ARG A 152 -7.86 6.51 3.58
N PHE A 153 -6.75 5.80 3.40
CA PHE A 153 -5.39 6.34 3.50
C PHE A 153 -4.79 6.70 2.15
N ILE A 154 -5.30 6.11 1.08
CA ILE A 154 -4.81 6.38 -0.28
C ILE A 154 -5.67 7.42 -1.01
N LYS A 155 -6.73 7.93 -0.36
CA LYS A 155 -7.62 8.97 -0.88
C LYS A 155 -6.99 10.37 -0.77
N CYS A 156 -5.93 10.60 -1.56
CA CYS A 156 -5.10 11.80 -1.52
C CYS A 156 -5.39 12.75 -2.68
N PHE A 157 -6.66 13.03 -2.96
CA PHE A 157 -7.10 13.84 -4.11
C PHE A 157 -7.18 15.35 -3.86
N LYS A 158 -7.16 15.78 -2.60
CA LYS A 158 -7.24 17.19 -2.20
C LYS A 158 -5.87 17.81 -2.10
#